data_AF-A0A1E5QLX8-F1
#
_entry.id   AF-A0A1E5QLX8-F1
#
_cell.length_a   1.000
_cell.length_b   1.000
_cell.length_c   1.000
_cell.angle_alpha   90.00
_cell.angle_beta   90.00
_cell.angle_gamma   90.00
#
_symmetry.space_group_name_H-M   'P 1'
#
loop_
_entity.id
_entity.type
_entity.pdbx_description
1 polymer ?
#
loop_
_entity_poly.entity_id
_entity_poly.type
_entity_poly.pdbx_seq_one_letter_code
_entity_poly.pdbx_strand_id
1 'polypeptide(L)'
;MGYFSNQIIFEFIITWILAIAVILTSNIIARKAVEGNQEFSWFREQVVFLAAIGGTSFYGSDLTDACFDGADLPHTDFRKTILTRTSFEGATRLDLSRLRGTILEQPNVRKLLTTKVGQYEDYTGANFEGASLKRADLTGAILKEVKALDADFSEATLTGACIENWSINSETRFTGVQCDYIYRELDKNGKPTARYPVSRNFEPGEFESLYQQVGNVVELIFQEGENWEAALFSLKKLQIEDEELGLELKGIEKRGDLWVVKVTHSKAFSRQEVELRLNSAFDEMKLQLAAKEKQINQLLGIVEDQAAALKNYSKQPLGTSNSFFIVGSTITNLSASGQIDYQEAVSQVRNVVANNSNLAEANHLAQSLLTQLQNQNIAPTPLQQAELIEQLILLEAQKDAFFKQIFVQQGQQFAAAMPDSAITTAVRNAIAQLTPR
;
A
#
# COMPACT_ATOMS: atom_id res chain seq x y z
N MET A 1 16.79 89.88 -4.78
CA MET A 1 17.13 88.65 -4.01
C MET A 1 15.92 87.92 -3.45
N GLY A 2 14.87 88.58 -2.93
CA GLY A 2 13.72 87.88 -2.32
C GLY A 2 12.78 87.06 -3.25
N TYR A 3 12.74 87.36 -4.56
CA TYR A 3 11.92 86.59 -5.51
C TYR A 3 12.51 85.21 -5.82
N PHE A 4 13.84 85.12 -5.92
CA PHE A 4 14.55 83.86 -6.14
C PHE A 4 14.45 82.93 -4.92
N SER A 5 14.45 83.47 -3.69
CA SER A 5 14.31 82.65 -2.48
C SER A 5 12.93 82.03 -2.32
N ASN A 6 11.87 82.79 -2.65
CA ASN A 6 10.49 82.29 -2.52
C ASN A 6 10.14 81.23 -3.57
N GLN A 7 10.69 81.35 -4.78
CA GLN A 7 10.50 80.33 -5.83
C GLN A 7 11.20 79.01 -5.49
N ILE A 8 12.43 79.07 -4.98
CA ILE A 8 13.18 77.89 -4.52
C ILE A 8 12.42 77.21 -3.36
N ILE A 9 11.96 77.98 -2.37
CA ILE A 9 11.17 77.43 -1.25
C ILE A 9 9.89 76.76 -1.76
N PHE A 10 9.19 77.36 -2.72
CA PHE A 10 7.97 76.79 -3.31
C PHE A 10 8.23 75.48 -4.07
N GLU A 11 9.30 75.40 -4.87
CA GLU A 11 9.71 74.18 -5.57
C GLU A 11 10.13 73.06 -4.60
N PHE A 12 10.82 73.41 -3.50
CA PHE A 12 11.12 72.45 -2.44
C PHE A 12 9.84 71.94 -1.77
N ILE A 13 8.89 72.81 -1.44
CA ILE A 13 7.61 72.42 -0.82
C ILE A 13 6.84 71.47 -1.74
N ILE A 14 6.72 71.78 -3.04
CA ILE A 14 6.05 70.89 -4.00
C ILE A 14 6.76 69.54 -4.08
N THR A 15 8.09 69.52 -4.13
CA THR A 15 8.87 68.29 -4.19
C THR A 15 8.62 67.41 -2.95
N TRP A 16 8.60 68.00 -1.75
CA TRP A 16 8.29 67.29 -0.52
C TRP A 16 6.84 66.79 -0.47
N ILE A 17 5.87 67.57 -0.93
CA ILE A 17 4.47 67.14 -1.03
C ILE A 17 4.34 65.94 -1.97
N LEU A 18 4.96 65.99 -3.14
CA LEU A 18 4.96 64.89 -4.10
C LEU A 18 5.67 63.65 -3.52
N ALA A 19 6.81 63.81 -2.87
CA ALA A 19 7.52 62.73 -2.21
C ALA A 19 6.67 62.05 -1.12
N ILE A 20 6.02 62.84 -0.26
CA ILE A 20 5.12 62.33 0.79
C ILE A 20 3.92 61.62 0.16
N ALA A 21 3.31 62.19 -0.89
CA ALA A 21 2.19 61.57 -1.58
C ALA A 21 2.58 60.21 -2.18
N VAL A 22 3.76 60.11 -2.80
CA VAL A 22 4.31 58.84 -3.33
C VAL A 22 4.54 57.83 -2.21
N ILE A 23 5.09 58.25 -1.06
CA ILE A 23 5.31 57.37 0.09
C ILE A 23 3.99 56.85 0.64
N LEU A 24 2.98 57.71 0.80
CA LEU A 24 1.67 57.32 1.33
C LEU A 24 0.94 56.37 0.38
N THR A 25 0.91 56.67 -0.91
CA THR A 25 0.27 55.78 -1.90
C THR A 25 0.99 54.45 -2.02
N SER A 26 2.33 54.45 -2.00
CA SER A 26 3.15 53.23 -1.99
C SER A 26 2.86 52.36 -0.76
N ASN A 27 2.73 52.97 0.42
CA ASN A 27 2.37 52.27 1.65
C ASN A 27 0.97 51.65 1.58
N ILE A 28 -0.02 52.39 1.05
CA ILE A 28 -1.38 51.87 0.88
C ILE A 28 -1.39 50.68 -0.10
N ILE A 29 -0.68 50.80 -1.22
CA ILE A 29 -0.55 49.73 -2.22
C ILE A 29 0.13 48.50 -1.61
N ALA A 30 1.24 48.69 -0.91
CA ALA A 30 1.97 47.60 -0.24
C ALA A 30 1.10 46.90 0.81
N ARG A 31 0.35 47.66 1.62
CA ARG A 31 -0.58 47.10 2.60
C ARG A 31 -1.69 46.28 1.93
N LYS A 32 -2.31 46.80 0.88
CA LYS A 32 -3.34 46.06 0.12
C LYS A 32 -2.80 44.79 -0.53
N ALA A 33 -1.55 44.83 -1.01
CA ALA A 33 -0.88 43.65 -1.58
C ALA A 33 -0.62 42.56 -0.52
N VAL A 34 -0.23 42.98 0.70
CA VAL A 34 -0.04 42.09 1.86
C VAL A 34 -1.36 41.50 2.34
N GLU A 35 -2.44 42.29 2.37
CA GLU A 35 -3.80 41.85 2.73
C GLU A 35 -4.44 40.91 1.68
N GLY A 36 -3.72 40.56 0.60
CA GLY A 36 -4.17 39.57 -0.38
C GLY A 36 -5.15 40.12 -1.43
N ASN A 37 -5.22 41.43 -1.62
CA ASN A 37 -6.07 42.04 -2.64
C ASN A 37 -5.59 41.66 -4.05
N GLN A 38 -6.46 41.03 -4.85
CA GLN A 38 -6.15 40.54 -6.19
C GLN A 38 -5.64 41.63 -7.14
N GLU A 39 -6.11 42.86 -6.99
CA GLU A 39 -5.72 44.03 -7.81
C GLU A 39 -4.21 44.34 -7.69
N PHE A 40 -3.61 44.06 -6.53
CA PHE A 40 -2.21 44.36 -6.24
C PHE A 40 -1.33 43.10 -6.16
N SER A 41 -1.85 41.95 -6.61
CA SER A 41 -1.14 40.67 -6.61
C SER A 41 0.17 40.71 -7.42
N TRP A 42 0.19 41.49 -8.51
CA TRP A 42 1.33 41.61 -9.43
C TRP A 42 2.61 42.17 -8.77
N PHE A 43 2.52 42.92 -7.66
CA PHE A 43 3.67 43.47 -6.93
C PHE A 43 3.91 42.78 -5.57
N ARG A 44 3.06 41.82 -5.19
CA ARG A 44 3.15 41.14 -3.88
C ARG A 44 4.48 40.45 -3.67
N GLU A 45 5.03 39.79 -4.70
CA GLU A 45 6.36 39.16 -4.60
C GLU A 45 7.47 40.17 -4.28
N GLN A 46 7.39 41.38 -4.83
CA GLN A 46 8.38 42.44 -4.58
C GLN A 46 8.24 43.00 -3.17
N VAL A 47 7.01 43.16 -2.67
CA VAL A 47 6.77 43.56 -1.27
C VAL A 47 7.31 42.52 -0.31
N VAL A 48 7.02 41.23 -0.54
CA VAL A 48 7.56 40.13 0.27
C VAL A 48 9.08 40.06 0.18
N PHE A 49 9.65 40.26 -1.02
CA PHE A 49 11.10 40.34 -1.23
C PHE A 49 11.74 41.43 -0.37
N LEU A 50 11.22 42.66 -0.45
CA LEU A 50 11.76 43.81 0.26
C LEU A 50 11.59 43.67 1.77
N ALA A 51 10.43 43.16 2.22
CA ALA A 51 10.15 42.98 3.64
C ALA A 51 11.00 41.86 4.27
N ALA A 52 11.41 40.85 3.48
CA ALA A 52 12.35 39.81 3.89
C ALA A 52 13.81 40.29 3.99
N ILE A 53 14.15 41.50 3.54
CA ILE A 53 15.50 42.05 3.70
C ILE A 53 15.75 42.29 5.20
N GLY A 54 16.72 41.57 5.76
CA GLY A 54 17.02 41.60 7.19
C GLY A 54 16.11 40.73 8.05
N GLY A 55 15.19 39.97 7.45
CA GLY A 55 14.40 38.94 8.12
C GLY A 55 15.18 37.63 8.34
N THR A 56 14.56 36.66 9.01
CA THR A 56 15.13 35.33 9.22
C THR A 56 15.33 34.61 7.88
N SER A 57 16.51 34.02 7.68
CA SER A 57 16.81 33.27 6.45
C SER A 57 17.16 31.83 6.79
N PHE A 58 16.39 30.91 6.21
CA PHE A 58 16.70 29.48 6.14
C PHE A 58 17.18 29.09 4.73
N TYR A 59 17.60 30.05 3.91
CA TYR A 59 17.93 29.78 2.52
C TYR A 59 18.94 28.61 2.38
N GLY A 60 18.51 27.55 1.68
CA GLY A 60 19.36 26.38 1.43
C GLY A 60 19.59 25.46 2.63
N SER A 61 18.96 25.69 3.79
CA SER A 61 19.16 24.84 4.96
C SER A 61 18.37 23.53 4.86
N ASP A 62 18.90 22.49 5.51
CA ASP A 62 18.14 21.28 5.81
C ASP A 62 17.33 21.48 7.09
N LEU A 63 16.00 21.50 6.95
CA LEU A 63 15.05 21.63 8.07
C LEU A 63 14.26 20.33 8.27
N THR A 64 14.84 19.20 7.86
CA THR A 64 14.22 17.89 8.02
C THR A 64 13.81 17.66 9.48
N ASP A 65 12.55 17.28 9.70
CA ASP A 65 11.94 17.05 11.02
C ASP A 65 11.92 18.29 11.97
N ALA A 66 12.16 19.51 11.48
CA ALA A 66 12.06 20.73 12.28
C ALA A 66 10.58 21.06 12.65
N CYS A 67 10.38 21.76 13.77
CA CYS A 67 9.07 22.18 14.25
C CYS A 67 8.94 23.71 14.26
N PHE A 68 8.01 24.23 13.47
CA PHE A 68 7.60 25.64 13.45
C PHE A 68 6.15 25.81 13.94
N ASP A 69 5.69 24.91 14.80
CA ASP A 69 4.30 24.93 15.25
C ASP A 69 4.01 26.20 16.07
N GLY A 70 2.92 26.89 15.72
CA GLY A 70 2.55 28.18 16.30
C GLY A 70 3.49 29.34 15.96
N ALA A 71 4.52 29.11 15.15
CA ALA A 71 5.51 30.14 14.84
C ALA A 71 4.89 31.25 13.99
N ASP A 72 5.31 32.47 14.29
CA ASP A 72 4.97 33.64 13.51
C ASP A 72 6.10 33.89 12.51
N LEU A 73 5.84 33.60 11.22
CA LEU A 73 6.85 33.52 10.17
C LEU A 73 6.63 34.55 9.06
N PRO A 74 6.48 35.86 9.35
CA PRO A 74 6.51 36.86 8.31
C PRO A 74 7.95 36.99 7.79
N HIS A 75 8.11 37.36 6.52
CA HIS A 75 9.38 37.86 6.00
C HIS A 75 10.56 36.88 6.14
N THR A 76 10.26 35.58 6.20
CA THR A 76 11.25 34.50 6.32
C THR A 76 11.59 33.95 4.94
N ASP A 77 12.86 33.66 4.69
CA ASP A 77 13.30 33.06 3.42
C ASP A 77 13.45 31.54 3.53
N PHE A 78 12.52 30.80 2.93
CA PHE A 78 12.54 29.33 2.83
C PHE A 78 13.00 28.84 1.45
N ARG A 79 13.48 29.71 0.56
CA ARG A 79 13.85 29.24 -0.79
C ARG A 79 15.01 28.25 -0.70
N LYS A 80 14.90 27.18 -1.49
CA LYS A 80 15.88 26.06 -1.53
C LYS A 80 16.05 25.30 -0.20
N THR A 81 15.16 25.46 0.78
CA THR A 81 15.18 24.61 1.98
C THR A 81 14.72 23.20 1.68
N ILE A 82 15.29 22.22 2.36
CA ILE A 82 14.69 20.88 2.48
C ILE A 82 13.67 20.96 3.63
N LEU A 83 12.39 20.74 3.34
CA LEU A 83 11.27 20.83 4.30
C LEU A 83 10.69 19.46 4.67
N THR A 84 11.46 18.39 4.47
CA THR A 84 11.00 17.02 4.68
C THR A 84 10.57 16.82 6.13
N ARG A 85 9.29 16.52 6.33
CA ARG A 85 8.61 16.34 7.61
C ARG A 85 8.72 17.54 8.56
N THR A 86 8.97 18.74 8.02
CA THR A 86 8.91 19.98 8.81
C THR A 86 7.45 20.27 9.18
N SER A 87 7.18 20.48 10.47
CA SER A 87 5.84 20.82 10.95
C SER A 87 5.61 22.34 10.96
N PHE A 88 4.43 22.77 10.49
CA PHE A 88 3.99 24.17 10.44
C PHE A 88 2.62 24.36 11.11
N GLU A 89 2.20 23.44 11.99
CA GLU A 89 0.87 23.44 12.60
C GLU A 89 0.63 24.74 13.39
N GLY A 90 -0.42 25.49 13.04
CA GLY A 90 -0.70 26.79 13.65
C GLY A 90 0.27 27.91 13.28
N ALA A 91 1.23 27.68 12.38
CA ALA A 91 2.13 28.75 11.94
C ALA A 91 1.35 29.85 11.19
N THR A 92 1.70 31.11 11.47
CA THR A 92 0.99 32.27 10.93
C THR A 92 1.89 33.11 10.03
N ARG A 93 1.26 33.87 9.11
CA ARG A 93 1.91 34.83 8.21
C ARG A 93 2.97 34.27 7.27
N LEU A 94 2.98 32.94 7.04
CA LEU A 94 3.81 32.28 6.02
C LEU A 94 3.55 32.82 4.61
N ASP A 95 2.35 33.33 4.33
CA ASP A 95 2.02 33.95 3.06
C ASP A 95 2.77 35.27 2.81
N LEU A 96 3.44 35.82 3.85
CA LEU A 96 4.34 36.98 3.79
C LEU A 96 5.83 36.57 3.75
N SER A 97 6.10 35.29 3.54
CA SER A 97 7.45 34.71 3.43
C SER A 97 7.81 34.34 1.99
N ARG A 98 9.10 34.12 1.74
CA ARG A 98 9.61 33.73 0.42
C ARG A 98 9.56 32.22 0.29
N LEU A 99 8.50 31.73 -0.35
CA LEU A 99 8.17 30.29 -0.42
C LEU A 99 8.36 29.68 -1.81
N ARG A 100 8.78 30.46 -2.81
CA ARG A 100 8.89 30.00 -4.20
C ARG A 100 9.82 28.78 -4.32
N GLY A 101 9.34 27.74 -4.99
CA GLY A 101 10.05 26.47 -5.17
C GLY A 101 9.97 25.54 -3.96
N THR A 102 9.07 25.78 -3.01
CA THR A 102 8.84 24.92 -1.84
C THR A 102 7.42 24.35 -1.84
N ILE A 103 7.16 23.34 -1.01
CA ILE A 103 5.81 22.77 -0.81
C ILE A 103 4.80 23.81 -0.29
N LEU A 104 5.28 24.90 0.33
CA LEU A 104 4.43 25.97 0.89
C LEU A 104 4.03 27.02 -0.16
N GLU A 105 4.51 26.94 -1.40
CA GLU A 105 4.20 27.92 -2.45
C GLU A 105 2.70 27.94 -2.76
N GLN A 106 2.09 26.76 -2.92
CA GLN A 106 0.68 26.59 -3.23
C GLN A 106 -0.21 26.98 -2.03
N PRO A 107 -1.15 27.94 -2.17
CA PRO A 107 -1.95 28.41 -1.03
C PRO A 107 -2.80 27.35 -0.35
N ASN A 108 -3.41 26.43 -1.10
CA ASN A 108 -4.22 25.33 -0.57
C ASN A 108 -3.35 24.33 0.21
N VAL A 109 -2.17 23.99 -0.30
CA VAL A 109 -1.19 23.14 0.40
C VAL A 109 -0.68 23.82 1.67
N ARG A 110 -0.32 25.10 1.59
CA ARG A 110 0.09 25.88 2.76
C ARG A 110 -1.00 25.92 3.82
N LYS A 111 -2.26 26.17 3.44
CA LYS A 111 -3.41 26.14 4.35
C LYS A 111 -3.55 24.75 5.01
N LEU A 112 -3.43 23.67 4.26
CA LEU A 112 -3.49 22.31 4.80
C LEU A 112 -2.38 22.07 5.82
N LEU A 113 -1.14 22.42 5.49
CA LEU A 113 0.02 22.15 6.36
C LEU A 113 0.02 22.99 7.64
N THR A 114 -0.59 24.17 7.61
CA THR A 114 -0.71 25.03 8.80
C THR A 114 -1.96 24.75 9.62
N THR A 115 -3.12 24.56 9.00
CA THR A 115 -4.38 24.40 9.73
C THR A 115 -4.71 22.96 10.06
N LYS A 116 -4.09 22.00 9.36
CA LYS A 116 -4.44 20.57 9.38
C LYS A 116 -5.88 20.28 8.93
N VAL A 117 -6.57 21.24 8.31
CA VAL A 117 -7.94 21.09 7.80
C VAL A 117 -7.92 21.04 6.27
N GLY A 118 -8.23 19.86 5.72
CA GLY A 118 -8.33 19.60 4.28
C GLY A 118 -9.59 18.84 3.86
N GLN A 119 -10.61 18.80 4.73
CA GLN A 119 -11.86 18.09 4.47
C GLN A 119 -12.52 18.56 3.18
N TYR A 120 -12.86 17.62 2.30
CA TYR A 120 -13.55 17.87 1.02
C TYR A 120 -12.86 18.87 0.06
N GLU A 121 -11.58 19.15 0.28
CA GLU A 121 -10.79 20.03 -0.58
C GLU A 121 -10.20 19.24 -1.76
N ASP A 122 -9.91 19.95 -2.85
CA ASP A 122 -9.28 19.39 -4.05
C ASP A 122 -7.78 19.71 -4.06
N TYR A 123 -6.98 18.65 -4.03
CA TYR A 123 -5.52 18.69 -4.11
C TYR A 123 -5.01 17.99 -5.37
N THR A 124 -5.82 17.92 -6.43
CA THR A 124 -5.44 17.24 -7.67
C THR A 124 -4.09 17.76 -8.20
N GLY A 125 -3.13 16.85 -8.36
CA GLY A 125 -1.77 17.17 -8.83
C GLY A 125 -0.90 17.93 -7.83
N ALA A 126 -1.31 18.09 -6.57
CA ALA A 126 -0.53 18.78 -5.56
C ALA A 126 0.78 18.03 -5.23
N ASN A 127 1.80 18.81 -4.86
CA ASN A 127 3.06 18.26 -4.38
C ASN A 127 3.10 18.28 -2.85
N PHE A 128 3.04 17.09 -2.25
CA PHE A 128 3.21 16.81 -0.82
C PHE A 128 4.50 16.06 -0.52
N GLU A 129 5.49 16.08 -1.42
CA GLU A 129 6.79 15.47 -1.18
C GLU A 129 7.42 16.00 0.11
N GLY A 130 7.70 15.09 1.05
CA GLY A 130 8.20 15.40 2.37
C GLY A 130 7.24 16.22 3.24
N ALA A 131 5.95 16.32 2.93
CA ALA A 131 5.04 17.14 3.72
C ALA A 131 4.73 16.52 5.10
N SER A 132 4.63 17.34 6.15
CA SER A 132 4.07 16.92 7.44
C SER A 132 2.55 17.11 7.47
N LEU A 133 1.83 16.02 7.17
CA LEU A 133 0.38 15.91 7.23
C LEU A 133 -0.08 15.20 8.52
N LYS A 134 0.80 15.15 9.53
CA LYS A 134 0.49 14.59 10.84
C LYS A 134 -0.78 15.22 11.40
N ARG A 135 -1.74 14.38 11.81
CA ARG A 135 -3.07 14.78 12.33
C ARG A 135 -3.93 15.62 11.37
N ALA A 136 -3.60 15.67 10.09
CA ALA A 136 -4.43 16.35 9.11
C ALA A 136 -5.77 15.63 8.93
N ASP A 137 -6.84 16.41 8.89
CA ASP A 137 -8.16 15.92 8.50
C ASP A 137 -8.34 16.09 6.99
N LEU A 138 -8.19 14.99 6.28
CA LEU A 138 -8.34 14.85 4.83
C LEU A 138 -9.62 14.08 4.48
N THR A 139 -10.63 14.10 5.36
CA THR A 139 -11.91 13.42 5.13
C THR A 139 -12.53 13.88 3.81
N GLY A 140 -12.79 12.94 2.90
CA GLY A 140 -13.40 13.24 1.60
C GLY A 140 -12.55 14.07 0.63
N ALA A 141 -11.26 14.30 0.93
CA ALA A 141 -10.38 15.09 0.06
C ALA A 141 -10.12 14.39 -1.29
N ILE A 142 -9.93 15.18 -2.35
CA ILE A 142 -9.49 14.66 -3.65
C ILE A 142 -7.96 14.74 -3.70
N LEU A 143 -7.30 13.58 -3.62
CA LEU A 143 -5.84 13.41 -3.66
C LEU A 143 -5.40 12.79 -5.01
N LYS A 144 -6.12 13.10 -6.08
CA LYS A 144 -5.83 12.58 -7.42
C LYS A 144 -4.47 13.07 -7.90
N GLU A 145 -3.63 12.18 -8.41
CA GLU A 145 -2.31 12.51 -8.97
C GLU A 145 -1.37 13.27 -8.00
N VAL A 146 -1.64 13.18 -6.69
CA VAL A 146 -0.81 13.79 -5.66
C VAL A 146 0.53 13.08 -5.56
N LYS A 147 1.61 13.85 -5.39
CA LYS A 147 2.94 13.32 -5.06
C LYS A 147 3.17 13.40 -3.55
N ALA A 148 3.20 12.28 -2.85
CA ALA A 148 3.35 12.21 -1.39
C ALA A 148 4.52 11.32 -0.95
N LEU A 149 5.61 11.35 -1.72
CA LEU A 149 6.88 10.71 -1.40
C LEU A 149 7.43 11.28 -0.08
N ASP A 150 7.94 10.44 0.82
CA ASP A 150 8.50 10.85 2.13
C ASP A 150 7.53 11.63 3.05
N ALA A 151 6.24 11.71 2.70
CA ALA A 151 5.24 12.46 3.46
C ALA A 151 4.87 11.73 4.76
N ASP A 152 4.52 12.50 5.79
CA ASP A 152 4.09 11.97 7.07
C ASP A 152 2.57 12.17 7.25
N PHE A 153 1.79 11.10 7.07
CA PHE A 153 0.35 11.06 7.33
C PHE A 153 0.02 10.49 8.73
N SER A 154 0.98 10.41 9.65
CA SER A 154 0.74 9.79 10.95
C SER A 154 -0.44 10.46 11.67
N GLU A 155 -1.32 9.65 12.26
CA GLU A 155 -2.54 10.13 12.95
C GLU A 155 -3.52 10.93 12.07
N ALA A 156 -3.33 11.00 10.74
CA ALA A 156 -4.22 11.72 9.83
C ALA A 156 -5.54 10.96 9.61
N THR A 157 -6.60 11.69 9.26
CA THR A 157 -7.90 11.12 8.89
C THR A 157 -8.05 11.12 7.36
N LEU A 158 -8.15 9.94 6.76
CA LEU A 158 -8.26 9.74 5.30
C LEU A 158 -9.61 9.14 4.87
N THR A 159 -10.57 9.05 5.79
CA THR A 159 -11.90 8.48 5.50
C THR A 159 -12.58 9.17 4.32
N GLY A 160 -12.92 8.39 3.30
CA GLY A 160 -13.58 8.84 2.08
C GLY A 160 -12.71 9.65 1.12
N ALA A 161 -11.40 9.76 1.35
CA ALA A 161 -10.50 10.42 0.41
C ALA A 161 -10.40 9.64 -0.92
N CYS A 162 -10.24 10.35 -2.03
CA CYS A 162 -9.96 9.75 -3.33
C CYS A 162 -8.46 9.79 -3.61
N ILE A 163 -7.82 8.62 -3.75
CA ILE A 163 -6.36 8.49 -3.93
C ILE A 163 -5.98 7.99 -5.35
N GLU A 164 -6.79 8.33 -6.35
CA GLU A 164 -6.55 7.96 -7.75
C GLU A 164 -5.16 8.41 -8.20
N ASN A 165 -4.30 7.46 -8.59
CA ASN A 165 -2.94 7.73 -9.08
C ASN A 165 -2.06 8.57 -8.13
N TRP A 166 -2.32 8.56 -6.82
CA TRP A 166 -1.38 9.16 -5.88
C TRP A 166 -0.05 8.38 -5.87
N SER A 167 1.05 9.07 -5.60
CA SER A 167 2.39 8.49 -5.57
C SER A 167 2.96 8.53 -4.16
N ILE A 168 3.35 7.38 -3.63
CA ILE A 168 3.94 7.19 -2.29
C ILE A 168 5.19 6.32 -2.42
N ASN A 169 6.05 6.31 -1.41
CA ASN A 169 7.22 5.44 -1.34
C ASN A 169 7.32 4.76 0.04
N SER A 170 8.40 4.01 0.27
CA SER A 170 8.64 3.31 1.52
C SER A 170 8.88 4.20 2.74
N GLU A 171 9.21 5.48 2.52
CA GLU A 171 9.44 6.44 3.58
C GLU A 171 8.18 7.27 3.91
N THR A 172 7.12 7.17 3.08
CA THR A 172 5.80 7.70 3.42
C THR A 172 5.27 6.98 4.67
N ARG A 173 4.82 7.74 5.68
CA ARG A 173 4.38 7.21 6.97
C ARG A 173 2.87 7.22 7.10
N PHE A 174 2.29 6.09 7.48
CA PHE A 174 0.84 5.95 7.74
C PHE A 174 0.50 5.54 9.18
N THR A 175 1.45 5.69 10.11
CA THR A 175 1.31 5.23 11.50
C THR A 175 0.09 5.84 12.17
N GLY A 176 -0.85 4.99 12.59
CA GLY A 176 -2.05 5.44 13.30
C GLY A 176 -3.03 6.25 12.45
N VAL A 177 -2.96 6.14 11.11
CA VAL A 177 -3.96 6.73 10.22
C VAL A 177 -5.36 6.20 10.56
N GLN A 178 -6.31 7.13 10.61
CA GLN A 178 -7.73 6.84 10.78
C GLN A 178 -8.38 6.82 9.40
N CYS A 179 -8.87 5.67 8.96
CA CYS A 179 -9.47 5.54 7.64
C CYS A 179 -10.49 4.41 7.63
N ASP A 180 -11.77 4.74 7.46
CA ASP A 180 -12.82 3.73 7.32
C ASP A 180 -12.88 3.16 5.90
N TYR A 181 -12.66 3.99 4.89
CA TYR A 181 -12.64 3.60 3.48
C TYR A 181 -12.00 4.70 2.64
N ILE A 182 -11.66 4.37 1.40
CA ILE A 182 -11.16 5.31 0.38
C ILE A 182 -11.95 5.14 -0.92
N TYR A 183 -11.74 6.06 -1.85
CA TYR A 183 -12.08 5.89 -3.26
C TYR A 183 -10.80 5.80 -4.09
N ARG A 184 -10.83 5.01 -5.16
CA ARG A 184 -9.66 4.76 -6.00
C ARG A 184 -9.74 5.42 -7.37
N GLU A 185 -10.92 5.93 -7.73
CA GLU A 185 -11.20 6.54 -9.02
C GLU A 185 -12.14 7.74 -8.83
N LEU A 186 -12.09 8.68 -9.77
CA LEU A 186 -13.13 9.67 -10.01
C LEU A 186 -13.86 9.32 -11.31
N ASP A 187 -15.18 9.50 -11.32
CA ASP A 187 -15.94 9.45 -12.56
C ASP A 187 -15.67 10.70 -13.43
N LYS A 188 -16.24 10.69 -14.64
CA LYS A 188 -16.15 11.80 -15.60
C LYS A 188 -16.67 13.15 -15.08
N ASN A 189 -17.44 13.17 -13.99
CA ASN A 189 -17.98 14.37 -13.36
C ASN A 189 -17.16 14.78 -12.12
N GLY A 190 -16.03 14.11 -11.83
CA GLY A 190 -15.21 14.37 -10.66
C GLY A 190 -15.77 13.77 -9.37
N LYS A 191 -16.73 12.84 -9.45
CA LYS A 191 -17.30 12.19 -8.26
C LYS A 191 -16.47 10.96 -7.88
N PRO A 192 -16.11 10.78 -6.60
CA PRO A 192 -15.42 9.58 -6.14
C PRO A 192 -16.21 8.28 -6.40
N THR A 193 -15.54 7.31 -7.01
CA THR A 193 -16.02 5.97 -7.35
C THR A 193 -15.02 4.91 -6.90
N ALA A 194 -15.36 3.63 -7.09
CA ALA A 194 -14.52 2.50 -6.69
C ALA A 194 -14.13 2.54 -5.19
N ARG A 195 -15.14 2.61 -4.32
CA ARG A 195 -14.97 2.53 -2.86
C ARG A 195 -14.19 1.28 -2.48
N TYR A 196 -13.23 1.43 -1.58
CA TYR A 196 -12.47 0.32 -1.02
C TYR A 196 -12.29 0.50 0.51
N PRO A 197 -12.54 -0.52 1.33
CA PRO A 197 -13.08 -1.83 0.97
C PRO A 197 -14.52 -1.74 0.38
N VAL A 198 -14.95 -2.70 -0.43
CA VAL A 198 -16.23 -2.57 -1.18
C VAL A 198 -17.45 -2.71 -0.26
N SER A 199 -17.44 -3.67 0.65
CA SER A 199 -18.60 -4.07 1.47
C SER A 199 -18.50 -3.74 2.95
N ARG A 200 -17.36 -3.24 3.43
CA ARG A 200 -17.09 -2.95 4.84
C ARG A 200 -16.17 -1.75 5.02
N ASN A 201 -15.90 -1.38 6.26
CA ASN A 201 -14.82 -0.45 6.59
C ASN A 201 -13.51 -1.22 6.78
N PHE A 202 -12.39 -0.51 6.68
CA PHE A 202 -11.10 -0.99 7.14
C PHE A 202 -11.15 -1.30 8.64
N GLU A 203 -10.48 -2.36 9.03
CA GLU A 203 -10.17 -2.62 10.44
C GLU A 203 -9.04 -1.70 10.91
N PRO A 204 -8.92 -1.43 12.23
CA PRO A 204 -7.81 -0.64 12.76
C PRO A 204 -6.44 -1.13 12.27
N GLY A 205 -5.66 -0.24 11.64
CA GLY A 205 -4.32 -0.55 11.10
C GLY A 205 -4.31 -1.24 9.73
N GLU A 206 -5.46 -1.60 9.16
CA GLU A 206 -5.53 -2.27 7.85
C GLU A 206 -5.06 -1.35 6.71
N PHE A 207 -5.46 -0.07 6.74
CA PHE A 207 -5.02 0.92 5.76
C PHE A 207 -3.49 1.10 5.79
N GLU A 208 -2.93 1.26 6.99
CA GLU A 208 -1.48 1.36 7.20
C GLU A 208 -0.77 0.14 6.62
N SER A 209 -1.26 -1.07 6.92
CA SER A 209 -0.68 -2.32 6.42
C SER A 209 -0.72 -2.45 4.89
N LEU A 210 -1.73 -1.87 4.25
CA LEU A 210 -1.92 -1.91 2.80
C LEU A 210 -0.96 -0.97 2.05
N TYR A 211 -0.71 0.23 2.59
CA TYR A 211 0.04 1.28 1.92
C TYR A 211 1.46 1.51 2.44
N GLN A 212 1.80 0.97 3.61
CA GLN A 212 3.18 0.94 4.07
C GLN A 212 3.97 -0.05 3.22
N GLN A 213 4.54 0.44 2.11
CA GLN A 213 5.56 -0.30 1.36
C GLN A 213 6.77 -0.49 2.26
N VAL A 214 7.17 -1.75 2.44
CA VAL A 214 8.36 -2.07 3.22
C VAL A 214 9.57 -1.62 2.42
N GLY A 215 10.14 -0.47 2.77
CA GLY A 215 11.54 -0.19 2.48
C GLY A 215 12.37 -1.24 3.21
N ASN A 216 13.40 -1.77 2.53
CA ASN A 216 14.25 -2.90 2.95
C ASN A 216 13.76 -4.30 2.55
N VAL A 217 13.29 -4.47 1.31
CA VAL A 217 13.05 -5.81 0.76
C VAL A 217 14.25 -6.23 -0.08
N VAL A 218 14.81 -7.39 0.24
CA VAL A 218 15.69 -8.18 -0.61
C VAL A 218 14.87 -9.19 -1.40
N GLU A 219 15.12 -9.28 -2.70
CA GLU A 219 14.52 -10.28 -3.57
C GLU A 219 15.54 -11.37 -3.88
N LEU A 220 15.30 -12.58 -3.36
CA LEU A 220 16.06 -13.77 -3.72
C LEU A 220 15.39 -14.47 -4.90
N ILE A 221 16.13 -14.75 -5.96
CA ILE A 221 15.58 -15.28 -7.22
C ILE A 221 16.07 -16.71 -7.43
N PHE A 222 15.15 -17.64 -7.67
CA PHE A 222 15.42 -19.08 -7.82
C PHE A 222 14.79 -19.63 -9.09
N GLN A 223 15.39 -20.66 -9.68
CA GLN A 223 14.74 -21.51 -10.69
C GLN A 223 14.01 -22.68 -9.99
N GLU A 224 12.90 -23.12 -10.58
CA GLU A 224 11.87 -24.01 -10.00
C GLU A 224 12.38 -25.27 -9.26
N GLY A 225 11.73 -25.61 -8.13
CA GLY A 225 11.64 -26.97 -7.58
C GLY A 225 12.75 -27.50 -6.66
N GLU A 226 13.94 -26.92 -6.63
CA GLU A 226 15.08 -27.54 -5.91
C GLU A 226 15.68 -26.71 -4.77
N ASN A 227 15.16 -25.50 -4.51
CA ASN A 227 15.91 -24.48 -3.78
C ASN A 227 15.14 -23.75 -2.66
N TRP A 228 13.82 -23.94 -2.51
CA TRP A 228 13.06 -23.15 -1.53
C TRP A 228 13.29 -23.61 -0.09
N GLU A 229 13.57 -24.90 0.12
CA GLU A 229 13.94 -25.46 1.43
C GLU A 229 15.25 -24.84 1.91
N ALA A 230 16.27 -24.80 1.04
CA ALA A 230 17.55 -24.17 1.33
C ALA A 230 17.37 -22.69 1.68
N ALA A 231 16.49 -21.97 0.96
CA ALA A 231 16.20 -20.57 1.24
C ALA A 231 15.56 -20.36 2.63
N LEU A 232 14.57 -21.16 3.01
CA LEU A 232 13.93 -21.07 4.32
C LEU A 232 14.85 -21.43 5.48
N PHE A 233 15.62 -22.52 5.35
CA PHE A 233 16.58 -22.90 6.38
C PHE A 233 17.68 -21.84 6.54
N SER A 234 18.12 -21.21 5.45
CA SER A 234 19.12 -20.14 5.48
C SER A 234 18.58 -18.87 6.13
N LEU A 235 17.35 -18.48 5.78
CA LEU A 235 16.65 -17.38 6.42
C LEU A 235 16.53 -17.64 7.93
N LYS A 236 16.08 -18.84 8.31
CA LYS A 236 15.88 -19.19 9.72
C LYS A 236 17.20 -19.26 10.48
N LYS A 237 18.26 -19.77 9.86
CA LYS A 237 19.62 -19.80 10.41
C LYS A 237 20.10 -18.38 10.70
N LEU A 238 20.02 -17.48 9.72
CA LEU A 238 20.45 -16.08 9.89
C LEU A 238 19.61 -15.31 10.91
N GLN A 239 18.30 -15.55 10.98
CA GLN A 239 17.44 -15.00 12.04
C GLN A 239 17.91 -15.40 13.45
N ILE A 240 18.47 -16.60 13.61
CA ILE A 240 18.97 -17.11 14.89
C ILE A 240 20.39 -16.59 15.18
N GLU A 241 21.23 -16.49 14.15
CA GLU A 241 22.63 -16.07 14.28
C GLU A 241 22.78 -14.55 14.48
N ASP A 242 21.87 -13.75 13.92
CA ASP A 242 21.95 -12.29 13.96
C ASP A 242 20.52 -11.68 13.94
N GLU A 243 19.93 -11.54 15.13
CA GLU A 243 18.60 -10.95 15.32
C GLU A 243 18.53 -9.47 14.86
N GLU A 244 19.66 -8.75 14.85
CA GLU A 244 19.71 -7.33 14.46
C GLU A 244 19.39 -7.14 12.97
N LEU A 245 19.62 -8.16 12.14
CA LEU A 245 19.27 -8.14 10.72
C LEU A 245 17.76 -7.96 10.49
N GLY A 246 16.91 -8.27 11.47
CA GLY A 246 15.46 -8.07 11.40
C GLY A 246 14.82 -8.75 10.18
N LEU A 247 15.29 -9.95 9.84
CA LEU A 247 14.84 -10.65 8.64
C LEU A 247 13.44 -11.21 8.83
N GLU A 248 12.50 -10.90 7.93
CA GLU A 248 11.17 -11.55 7.91
C GLU A 248 10.76 -11.93 6.50
N LEU A 249 10.14 -13.10 6.34
CA LEU A 249 9.59 -13.53 5.06
C LEU A 249 8.34 -12.70 4.74
N LYS A 250 8.42 -11.87 3.70
CA LYS A 250 7.29 -11.03 3.26
C LYS A 250 6.38 -11.75 2.29
N GLY A 251 6.95 -12.56 1.41
CA GLY A 251 6.17 -13.27 0.39
C GLY A 251 7.05 -14.02 -0.60
N ILE A 252 6.41 -14.90 -1.34
CA ILE A 252 7.03 -15.69 -2.39
C ILE A 252 6.18 -15.48 -3.65
N GLU A 253 6.82 -15.07 -4.74
CA GLU A 253 6.17 -14.70 -6.00
C GLU A 253 6.80 -15.51 -7.15
N LYS A 254 5.98 -16.08 -8.04
CA LYS A 254 6.49 -16.72 -9.27
C LYS A 254 6.47 -15.72 -10.43
N ARG A 255 7.63 -15.44 -11.03
CA ARG A 255 7.85 -14.59 -12.21
C ARG A 255 8.35 -15.43 -13.38
N GLY A 256 7.45 -15.93 -14.22
CA GLY A 256 7.80 -16.89 -15.28
C GLY A 256 8.29 -18.22 -14.67
N ASP A 257 9.50 -18.65 -15.04
CA ASP A 257 10.14 -19.86 -14.49
C ASP A 257 10.92 -19.59 -13.18
N LEU A 258 10.89 -18.34 -12.70
CA LEU A 258 11.63 -17.91 -11.53
C LEU A 258 10.72 -17.76 -10.31
N TRP A 259 11.19 -18.19 -9.15
CA TRP A 259 10.60 -17.90 -7.86
C TRP A 259 11.36 -16.75 -7.21
N VAL A 260 10.64 -15.76 -6.72
CA VAL A 260 11.16 -14.57 -6.05
C VAL A 260 10.70 -14.61 -4.60
N VAL A 261 11.63 -14.84 -3.68
CA VAL A 261 11.38 -14.79 -2.24
C VAL A 261 11.73 -13.39 -1.75
N LYS A 262 10.75 -12.68 -1.21
CA LYS A 262 10.86 -11.34 -0.68
C LYS A 262 11.12 -11.42 0.83
N VAL A 263 12.26 -10.92 1.25
CA VAL A 263 12.69 -10.91 2.66
C VAL A 263 12.88 -9.46 3.10
N THR A 264 12.25 -9.06 4.20
CA THR A 264 12.48 -7.74 4.80
C THR A 264 13.78 -7.75 5.60
N HIS A 265 14.35 -6.57 5.86
CA HIS A 265 15.50 -6.45 6.78
C HIS A 265 15.47 -5.13 7.57
N SER A 266 16.27 -5.08 8.63
CA SER A 266 16.49 -3.89 9.44
C SER A 266 17.15 -2.77 8.64
N LYS A 267 16.74 -1.51 8.90
CA LYS A 267 17.32 -0.29 8.29
C LYS A 267 18.78 -0.07 8.70
N ALA A 268 19.26 -0.76 9.74
CA ALA A 268 20.66 -0.68 10.18
C ALA A 268 21.65 -1.27 9.15
N PHE A 269 21.16 -2.12 8.24
CA PHE A 269 21.98 -2.82 7.26
C PHE A 269 21.65 -2.37 5.83
N SER A 270 22.69 -2.27 5.00
CA SER A 270 22.50 -1.99 3.58
C SER A 270 21.89 -3.20 2.88
N ARG A 271 21.08 -2.95 1.84
CA ARG A 271 20.48 -4.01 1.02
C ARG A 271 21.53 -4.98 0.47
N GLN A 272 22.67 -4.46 -0.01
CA GLN A 272 23.75 -5.27 -0.58
C GLN A 272 24.40 -6.18 0.46
N GLU A 273 24.57 -5.70 1.68
CA GLU A 273 25.11 -6.50 2.78
C GLU A 273 24.18 -7.66 3.12
N VAL A 274 22.88 -7.39 3.22
CA VAL A 274 21.87 -8.41 3.52
C VAL A 274 21.76 -9.42 2.38
N GLU A 275 21.76 -8.97 1.12
CA GLU A 275 21.80 -9.83 -0.06
C GLU A 275 23.00 -10.78 -0.06
N LEU A 276 24.20 -10.26 0.26
CA LEU A 276 25.42 -11.07 0.30
C LEU A 276 25.34 -12.16 1.38
N ARG A 277 24.86 -11.81 2.58
CA ARG A 277 24.72 -12.76 3.70
C ARG A 277 23.67 -13.84 3.38
N LEU A 278 22.51 -13.45 2.86
CA LEU A 278 21.45 -14.38 2.48
C LEU A 278 21.90 -15.36 1.38
N ASN A 279 22.55 -14.86 0.32
CA ASN A 279 23.06 -15.71 -0.75
C ASN A 279 24.15 -16.67 -0.26
N SER A 280 25.06 -16.21 0.60
CA SER A 280 26.11 -17.06 1.17
C SER A 280 25.55 -18.18 2.04
N ALA A 281 24.59 -17.86 2.91
CA ALA A 281 23.93 -18.86 3.76
C ALA A 281 23.12 -19.86 2.90
N PHE A 282 22.47 -19.36 1.85
CA PHE A 282 21.73 -20.17 0.89
C PHE A 282 22.60 -21.20 0.17
N ASP A 283 23.74 -20.78 -0.38
CA ASP A 283 24.65 -21.67 -1.09
C ASP A 283 25.21 -22.77 -0.17
N GLU A 284 25.54 -22.41 1.08
CA GLU A 284 25.99 -23.36 2.10
C GLU A 284 24.88 -24.39 2.42
N MET A 285 23.67 -23.91 2.66
CA MET A 285 22.53 -24.75 3.03
C MET A 285 22.13 -25.70 1.90
N LYS A 286 22.21 -25.24 0.65
CA LYS A 286 21.96 -26.09 -0.53
C LYS A 286 22.88 -27.30 -0.57
N LEU A 287 24.18 -27.09 -0.34
CA LEU A 287 25.17 -28.18 -0.28
C LEU A 287 24.88 -29.14 0.89
N GLN A 288 24.48 -28.61 2.04
CA GLN A 288 24.15 -29.43 3.22
C GLN A 288 22.92 -30.30 2.99
N LEU A 289 21.84 -29.74 2.44
CA LEU A 289 20.62 -30.49 2.13
C LEU A 289 20.89 -31.59 1.11
N ALA A 290 21.67 -31.30 0.06
CA ALA A 290 22.06 -32.31 -0.93
C ALA A 290 22.86 -33.46 -0.29
N ALA A 291 23.81 -33.15 0.60
CA ALA A 291 24.59 -34.17 1.31
C ALA A 291 23.73 -35.01 2.29
N LYS A 292 22.56 -34.50 2.69
CA LYS A 292 21.66 -35.10 3.68
C LYS A 292 20.36 -35.66 3.08
N GLU A 293 20.20 -35.59 1.76
CA GLU A 293 18.98 -35.99 1.03
C GLU A 293 18.52 -37.40 1.44
N LYS A 294 19.43 -38.37 1.55
CA LYS A 294 19.11 -39.74 1.98
C LYS A 294 18.55 -39.82 3.40
N GLN A 295 19.08 -39.02 4.33
CA GLN A 295 18.62 -38.99 5.72
C GLN A 295 17.27 -38.29 5.83
N ILE A 296 17.07 -37.21 5.07
CA ILE A 296 15.80 -36.49 4.98
C ILE A 296 14.71 -37.42 4.43
N ASN A 297 14.98 -38.13 3.33
CA ASN A 297 14.03 -39.08 2.74
C ASN A 297 13.66 -40.20 3.72
N GLN A 298 14.63 -40.71 4.49
CA GLN A 298 14.37 -41.70 5.55
C GLN A 298 13.45 -41.14 6.66
N LEU A 299 13.69 -39.92 7.12
CA LEU A 299 12.86 -39.25 8.12
C LEU A 299 11.44 -39.00 7.62
N LEU A 300 11.30 -38.69 6.33
CA LEU A 300 10.01 -38.47 5.67
C LEU A 300 9.28 -39.78 5.32
N GLY A 301 9.89 -40.95 5.59
CA GLY A 301 9.32 -42.25 5.26
C GLY A 301 9.28 -42.53 3.75
N ILE A 302 10.06 -41.81 2.95
CA ILE A 302 10.12 -41.93 1.50
C ILE A 302 11.09 -43.06 1.15
N VAL A 303 10.57 -44.15 0.58
CA VAL A 303 11.37 -45.28 0.07
C VAL A 303 12.06 -44.86 -1.25
N GLU A 304 13.24 -45.41 -1.60
CA GLU A 304 14.03 -44.97 -2.77
C GLU A 304 13.22 -44.90 -4.09
N ASP A 305 12.31 -45.85 -4.33
CA ASP A 305 11.42 -45.84 -5.50
C ASP A 305 10.37 -44.71 -5.46
N GLN A 306 9.90 -44.34 -4.27
CA GLN A 306 9.00 -43.20 -4.06
C GLN A 306 9.74 -41.87 -4.16
N ALA A 307 11.01 -41.79 -3.76
CA ALA A 307 11.82 -40.58 -3.90
C ALA A 307 12.04 -40.25 -5.38
N ALA A 308 12.35 -41.25 -6.20
CA ALA A 308 12.47 -41.08 -7.65
C ALA A 308 11.12 -40.73 -8.30
N ALA A 309 10.01 -41.31 -7.83
CA ALA A 309 8.67 -40.96 -8.29
C ALA A 309 8.25 -39.53 -7.88
N LEU A 310 8.59 -39.08 -6.67
CA LEU A 310 8.35 -37.73 -6.16
C LEU A 310 9.18 -36.69 -6.90
N LYS A 311 10.44 -37.01 -7.24
CA LYS A 311 11.33 -36.16 -8.07
C LYS A 311 10.88 -36.05 -9.53
N ASN A 312 10.08 -37.00 -10.00
CA ASN A 312 9.40 -36.92 -11.30
C ASN A 312 8.04 -36.21 -11.19
N TYR A 313 7.35 -36.30 -10.04
CA TYR A 313 6.15 -35.51 -9.73
C TYR A 313 6.47 -34.02 -9.56
N SER A 314 7.61 -33.67 -8.95
CA SER A 314 8.07 -32.27 -8.83
C SER A 314 8.53 -31.64 -10.16
N LYS A 315 8.72 -32.48 -11.20
CA LYS A 315 9.01 -32.07 -12.59
C LYS A 315 7.76 -32.03 -13.47
N GLN A 316 6.63 -32.57 -13.00
CA GLN A 316 5.35 -32.26 -13.62
C GLN A 316 4.98 -30.84 -13.19
N PRO A 317 4.41 -30.01 -14.08
CA PRO A 317 3.98 -28.67 -13.71
C PRO A 317 3.00 -28.79 -12.54
N LEU A 318 3.47 -28.41 -11.36
CA LEU A 318 2.66 -28.21 -10.17
C LEU A 318 1.58 -27.21 -10.59
N GLY A 319 0.33 -27.66 -10.64
CA GLY A 319 -0.84 -26.79 -10.77
C GLY A 319 -0.71 -25.69 -9.73
N THR A 320 -0.48 -24.48 -10.24
CA THR A 320 -0.66 -23.17 -9.62
C THR A 320 -1.01 -23.17 -8.13
N SER A 321 0.01 -22.87 -7.31
CA SER A 321 -0.10 -22.27 -5.98
C SER A 321 -1.38 -21.45 -5.77
N ASN A 322 -2.20 -21.86 -4.79
CA ASN A 322 -3.47 -21.26 -4.35
C ASN A 322 -4.02 -20.14 -5.25
N SER A 323 -4.79 -20.56 -6.26
CA SER A 323 -5.59 -19.70 -7.13
C SER A 323 -6.62 -18.82 -6.37
N PHE A 324 -6.78 -19.03 -5.05
CA PHE A 324 -7.84 -18.46 -4.22
C PHE A 324 -7.33 -18.01 -2.84
N PHE A 325 -7.90 -16.93 -2.32
CA PHE A 325 -7.73 -16.43 -0.96
C PHE A 325 -9.03 -16.58 -0.18
N ILE A 326 -8.92 -17.01 1.09
CA ILE A 326 -10.03 -17.02 2.04
C ILE A 326 -9.72 -15.98 3.11
N VAL A 327 -10.45 -14.86 3.11
CA VAL A 327 -10.28 -13.77 4.07
C VAL A 327 -11.60 -13.58 4.81
N GLY A 328 -11.62 -13.87 6.11
CA GLY A 328 -12.85 -13.86 6.90
C GLY A 328 -13.87 -14.86 6.35
N SER A 329 -15.07 -14.39 5.99
CA SER A 329 -16.14 -15.20 5.39
C SER A 329 -16.12 -15.21 3.85
N THR A 330 -15.06 -14.70 3.23
CA THR A 330 -15.03 -14.44 1.79
C THR A 330 -13.96 -15.25 1.08
N ILE A 331 -14.31 -15.82 -0.07
CA ILE A 331 -13.39 -16.46 -1.02
C ILE A 331 -13.25 -15.58 -2.26
N THR A 332 -12.02 -15.24 -2.66
CA THR A 332 -11.71 -14.51 -3.90
C THR A 332 -10.62 -15.20 -4.70
N ASN A 333 -10.59 -15.01 -6.02
CA ASN A 333 -9.46 -15.47 -6.84
C ASN A 333 -8.26 -14.50 -6.77
N LEU A 334 -7.10 -14.91 -7.29
CA LEU A 334 -5.87 -14.10 -7.31
C LEU A 334 -6.04 -12.72 -7.96
N SER A 335 -6.91 -12.59 -8.96
CA SER A 335 -7.20 -11.30 -9.63
C SER A 335 -8.24 -10.44 -8.90
N ALA A 336 -8.78 -10.91 -7.77
CA ALA A 336 -9.88 -10.28 -7.03
C ALA A 336 -11.09 -9.91 -7.92
N SER A 337 -11.32 -10.68 -8.99
CA SER A 337 -12.34 -10.40 -10.00
C SER A 337 -13.67 -11.08 -9.73
N GLY A 338 -13.76 -11.88 -8.66
CA GLY A 338 -14.93 -12.66 -8.27
C GLY A 338 -14.92 -12.96 -6.77
N GLN A 339 -16.11 -13.08 -6.16
CA GLN A 339 -16.27 -13.30 -4.72
C GLN A 339 -17.46 -14.23 -4.42
N ILE A 340 -17.26 -15.19 -3.51
CA ILE A 340 -18.34 -16.02 -2.93
C ILE A 340 -18.21 -16.07 -1.40
N ASP A 341 -19.34 -16.21 -0.72
CA ASP A 341 -19.36 -16.44 0.72
C ASP A 341 -18.87 -17.87 1.05
N TYR A 342 -18.00 -17.96 2.05
CA TYR A 342 -17.38 -19.22 2.47
C TYR A 342 -18.42 -20.22 2.98
N GLN A 343 -19.39 -19.76 3.78
CA GLN A 343 -20.41 -20.65 4.35
C GLN A 343 -21.36 -21.14 3.26
N GLU A 344 -21.69 -20.27 2.30
CA GLU A 344 -22.45 -20.67 1.11
C GLU A 344 -21.71 -21.76 0.32
N ALA A 345 -20.43 -21.54 -0.02
CA ALA A 345 -19.64 -22.48 -0.81
C ALA A 345 -19.50 -23.85 -0.11
N VAL A 346 -19.19 -23.86 1.19
CA VAL A 346 -19.08 -25.10 1.98
C VAL A 346 -20.41 -25.83 2.07
N SER A 347 -21.52 -25.11 2.28
CA SER A 347 -22.87 -25.70 2.32
C SER A 347 -23.22 -26.41 1.00
N GLN A 348 -22.92 -25.77 -0.14
CA GLN A 348 -23.14 -26.36 -1.45
C GLN A 348 -22.30 -27.62 -1.66
N VAL A 349 -21.01 -27.60 -1.30
CA VAL A 349 -20.13 -28.79 -1.38
C VAL A 349 -20.65 -29.93 -0.50
N ARG A 350 -21.06 -29.62 0.75
CA ARG A 350 -21.68 -30.60 1.66
C ARG A 350 -22.92 -31.23 1.03
N ASN A 351 -23.80 -30.43 0.45
CA ASN A 351 -25.05 -30.91 -0.17
C ASN A 351 -24.81 -31.78 -1.41
N VAL A 352 -23.80 -31.47 -2.23
CA VAL A 352 -23.45 -32.29 -3.40
C VAL A 352 -23.03 -33.70 -2.96
N VAL A 353 -22.21 -33.80 -1.92
CA VAL A 353 -21.65 -35.08 -1.45
C VAL A 353 -22.67 -35.88 -0.63
N ALA A 354 -23.49 -35.20 0.18
CA ALA A 354 -24.47 -35.84 1.05
C ALA A 354 -25.66 -36.48 0.29
N ASN A 355 -25.99 -35.97 -0.91
CA ASN A 355 -27.12 -36.47 -1.72
C ASN A 355 -26.78 -37.72 -2.56
N ASN A 356 -25.90 -38.60 -2.06
CA ASN A 356 -25.43 -39.77 -2.81
C ASN A 356 -26.52 -40.81 -3.13
N SER A 357 -27.67 -40.77 -2.46
CA SER A 357 -28.82 -41.64 -2.72
C SER A 357 -29.64 -41.23 -3.95
N ASN A 358 -29.52 -39.98 -4.41
CA ASN A 358 -30.20 -39.46 -5.60
C ASN A 358 -29.19 -38.84 -6.57
N LEU A 359 -28.59 -39.69 -7.41
CA LEU A 359 -27.51 -39.30 -8.33
C LEU A 359 -27.92 -38.19 -9.31
N ALA A 360 -29.19 -38.14 -9.73
CA ALA A 360 -29.68 -37.11 -10.63
C ALA A 360 -29.66 -35.72 -9.96
N GLU A 361 -30.09 -35.67 -8.70
CA GLU A 361 -30.10 -34.44 -7.89
C GLU A 361 -28.69 -33.99 -7.51
N ALA A 362 -27.83 -34.94 -7.08
CA ALA A 362 -26.44 -34.63 -6.78
C ALA A 362 -25.67 -34.12 -8.02
N ASN A 363 -25.96 -34.63 -9.22
CA ASN A 363 -25.35 -34.15 -10.46
C ASN A 363 -25.87 -32.76 -10.85
N HIS A 364 -27.16 -32.49 -10.64
CA HIS A 364 -27.72 -31.16 -10.83
C HIS A 364 -27.08 -30.12 -9.89
N LEU A 365 -26.94 -30.44 -8.60
CA LEU A 365 -26.28 -29.57 -7.62
C LEU A 365 -24.80 -29.31 -7.97
N ALA A 366 -24.09 -30.37 -8.40
CA ALA A 366 -22.72 -30.25 -8.88
C ALA A 366 -22.61 -29.27 -10.06
N GLN A 367 -23.46 -29.42 -11.09
CA GLN A 367 -23.45 -28.52 -12.24
C GLN A 367 -23.82 -27.09 -11.87
N SER A 368 -24.76 -26.90 -10.94
CA SER A 368 -25.13 -25.58 -10.42
C SER A 368 -23.94 -24.88 -9.76
N LEU A 369 -23.23 -25.56 -8.87
CA LEU A 369 -22.04 -25.03 -8.20
C LEU A 369 -20.95 -24.67 -9.21
N LEU A 370 -20.63 -25.56 -10.15
CA LEU A 370 -19.62 -25.30 -11.17
C LEU A 370 -19.98 -24.09 -12.05
N THR A 371 -21.25 -23.97 -12.43
CA THR A 371 -21.75 -22.84 -13.22
C THR A 371 -21.69 -21.53 -12.42
N GLN A 372 -22.02 -21.58 -11.12
CA GLN A 372 -21.92 -20.43 -10.23
C GLN A 372 -20.47 -19.94 -10.11
N LEU A 373 -19.52 -20.84 -9.87
CA LEU A 373 -18.10 -20.51 -9.76
C LEU A 373 -17.54 -19.89 -11.05
N GLN A 374 -18.03 -20.36 -12.21
CA GLN A 374 -17.68 -19.80 -13.51
C GLN A 374 -18.29 -18.40 -13.72
N ASN A 375 -19.60 -18.24 -13.49
CA ASN A 375 -20.32 -16.98 -13.72
C ASN A 375 -19.88 -15.86 -12.78
N GLN A 376 -19.51 -16.20 -11.54
CA GLN A 376 -18.95 -15.25 -10.59
C GLN A 376 -17.47 -14.95 -10.84
N ASN A 377 -16.88 -15.52 -11.89
CA ASN A 377 -15.49 -15.35 -12.29
C ASN A 377 -14.49 -15.66 -11.16
N ILE A 378 -14.84 -16.64 -10.33
CA ILE A 378 -14.02 -17.11 -9.20
C ILE A 378 -13.11 -18.21 -9.73
N ALA A 379 -13.72 -19.30 -10.20
CA ALA A 379 -13.03 -20.43 -10.82
C ALA A 379 -13.59 -20.64 -12.25
N PRO A 380 -13.11 -19.86 -13.23
CA PRO A 380 -13.66 -19.91 -14.60
C PRO A 380 -13.29 -21.17 -15.37
N THR A 381 -12.26 -21.93 -14.95
CA THR A 381 -11.82 -23.16 -15.63
C THR A 381 -12.11 -24.41 -14.80
N PRO A 382 -12.32 -25.58 -15.42
CA PRO A 382 -12.52 -26.85 -14.70
C PRO A 382 -11.38 -27.21 -13.74
N LEU A 383 -10.14 -26.85 -14.08
CA LEU A 383 -8.98 -27.06 -13.22
C LEU A 383 -9.07 -26.21 -11.94
N GLN A 384 -9.33 -24.92 -12.10
CA GLN A 384 -9.54 -23.98 -10.98
C GLN A 384 -10.73 -24.39 -10.12
N GLN A 385 -11.81 -24.90 -10.72
CA GLN A 385 -12.98 -25.37 -9.99
C GLN A 385 -12.62 -26.58 -9.12
N ALA A 386 -11.85 -27.53 -9.66
CA ALA A 386 -11.40 -28.69 -8.90
C ALA A 386 -10.51 -28.27 -7.72
N GLU A 387 -9.55 -27.37 -7.96
CA GLU A 387 -8.65 -26.84 -6.93
C GLU A 387 -9.42 -26.15 -5.78
N LEU A 388 -10.35 -25.25 -6.10
CA LEU A 388 -11.12 -24.53 -5.08
C LEU A 388 -11.95 -25.48 -4.22
N ILE A 389 -12.67 -26.40 -4.87
CA ILE A 389 -13.55 -27.34 -4.18
C ILE A 389 -12.73 -28.27 -3.27
N GLU A 390 -11.58 -28.75 -3.75
CA GLU A 390 -10.66 -29.58 -2.97
C GLU A 390 -10.17 -28.84 -1.71
N GLN A 391 -9.75 -27.58 -1.84
CA GLN A 391 -9.32 -26.76 -0.70
C GLN A 391 -10.42 -26.56 0.34
N LEU A 392 -11.66 -26.30 -0.09
CA LEU A 392 -12.79 -26.14 0.81
C LEU A 392 -13.08 -27.40 1.62
N ILE A 393 -13.02 -28.56 0.97
CA ILE A 393 -13.20 -29.85 1.63
C ILE A 393 -12.11 -30.05 2.68
N LEU A 394 -10.84 -29.85 2.32
CA LEU A 394 -9.70 -30.08 3.21
C LEU A 394 -9.75 -29.15 4.43
N LEU A 395 -10.04 -27.86 4.22
CA LEU A 395 -10.14 -26.89 5.30
C LEU A 395 -11.30 -27.22 6.25
N GLU A 396 -12.45 -27.63 5.72
CA GLU A 396 -13.60 -27.99 6.54
C GLU A 396 -13.37 -29.30 7.31
N ALA A 397 -12.71 -30.28 6.70
CA ALA A 397 -12.32 -31.53 7.35
C ALA A 397 -11.29 -31.34 8.48
N GLN A 398 -10.51 -30.27 8.46
CA GLN A 398 -9.64 -29.89 9.59
C GLN A 398 -10.43 -29.29 10.76
N LYS A 399 -11.50 -28.55 10.48
CA LYS A 399 -12.33 -27.87 11.49
C LYS A 399 -13.34 -28.80 12.15
N ASP A 400 -13.88 -29.75 11.40
CA ASP A 400 -14.99 -30.61 11.80
C ASP A 400 -14.66 -32.08 11.54
N ALA A 401 -14.28 -32.79 12.60
CA ALA A 401 -13.92 -34.20 12.54
C ALA A 401 -15.11 -35.10 12.12
N PHE A 402 -16.34 -34.69 12.45
CA PHE A 402 -17.55 -35.42 12.06
C PHE A 402 -17.81 -35.25 10.56
N PHE A 403 -17.65 -34.02 10.03
CA PHE A 403 -17.66 -33.79 8.59
C PHE A 403 -16.60 -34.61 7.87
N LYS A 404 -15.35 -34.63 8.36
CA LYS A 404 -14.28 -35.46 7.77
C LYS A 404 -14.70 -36.93 7.65
N GLN A 405 -15.25 -37.51 8.72
CA GLN A 405 -15.67 -38.91 8.74
C GLN A 405 -16.79 -39.19 7.72
N ILE A 406 -17.82 -38.35 7.68
CA ILE A 406 -18.92 -38.45 6.71
C ILE A 406 -18.40 -38.30 5.28
N PHE A 407 -17.57 -37.29 5.04
CA PHE A 407 -17.04 -36.99 3.71
C PHE A 407 -16.20 -38.13 3.15
N VAL A 408 -15.33 -38.74 3.97
CA VAL A 408 -14.54 -39.90 3.53
C VAL A 408 -15.43 -41.08 3.15
N GLN A 409 -16.47 -41.35 3.95
CA GLN A 409 -17.37 -42.49 3.71
C GLN A 409 -18.27 -42.28 2.48
N GLN A 410 -18.87 -41.10 2.35
CA GLN A 410 -19.85 -40.80 1.31
C GLN A 410 -19.20 -40.31 0.01
N GLY A 411 -18.08 -39.58 0.11
CA GLY A 411 -17.35 -39.03 -1.03
C GLY A 411 -16.78 -40.12 -1.94
N GLN A 412 -16.35 -41.26 -1.39
CA GLN A 412 -15.89 -42.39 -2.20
C GLN A 412 -17.00 -42.96 -3.09
N GLN A 413 -18.21 -43.12 -2.52
CA GLN A 413 -19.37 -43.60 -3.25
C GLN A 413 -19.81 -42.59 -4.32
N PHE A 414 -19.83 -41.31 -3.97
CA PHE A 414 -20.11 -40.20 -4.89
C PHE A 414 -19.14 -40.20 -6.08
N ALA A 415 -17.83 -40.22 -5.81
CA ALA A 415 -16.79 -40.14 -6.85
C ALA A 415 -16.77 -41.36 -7.79
N ALA A 416 -17.27 -42.51 -7.33
CA ALA A 416 -17.40 -43.72 -8.13
C ALA A 416 -18.68 -43.75 -8.98
N ALA A 417 -19.75 -43.08 -8.54
CA ALA A 417 -21.06 -43.10 -9.19
C ALA A 417 -21.29 -41.92 -10.15
N MET A 418 -20.47 -40.86 -10.07
CA MET A 418 -20.63 -39.63 -10.87
C MET A 418 -19.77 -39.60 -12.13
N PRO A 419 -20.22 -38.90 -13.20
CA PRO A 419 -19.40 -38.61 -14.37
C PRO A 419 -18.15 -37.80 -14.02
N ASP A 420 -17.09 -37.96 -14.82
CA ASP A 420 -15.86 -37.17 -14.67
C ASP A 420 -16.14 -35.67 -14.84
N SER A 421 -15.82 -34.92 -13.79
CA SER A 421 -16.02 -33.47 -13.67
C SER A 421 -14.98 -32.87 -12.72
N ALA A 422 -14.95 -31.54 -12.65
CA ALA A 422 -14.08 -30.83 -11.70
C ALA A 422 -14.38 -31.23 -10.24
N ILE A 423 -15.66 -31.40 -9.88
CA ILE A 423 -16.05 -31.77 -8.51
C ILE A 423 -15.69 -33.22 -8.18
N THR A 424 -15.84 -34.17 -9.10
CA THR A 424 -15.41 -35.56 -8.85
C THR A 424 -13.90 -35.68 -8.73
N THR A 425 -13.16 -34.88 -9.50
CA THR A 425 -11.70 -34.78 -9.40
C THR A 425 -11.29 -34.25 -8.02
N ALA A 426 -11.89 -33.15 -7.59
CA ALA A 426 -11.66 -32.57 -6.26
C ALA A 426 -11.96 -33.55 -5.12
N VAL A 427 -13.09 -34.26 -5.20
CA VAL A 427 -13.48 -35.24 -4.18
C VAL A 427 -12.48 -36.41 -4.12
N ARG A 428 -12.04 -36.95 -5.27
CA ARG A 428 -11.03 -38.03 -5.30
C ARG A 428 -9.71 -37.59 -4.68
N ASN A 429 -9.23 -36.40 -5.03
CA ASN A 429 -7.98 -35.85 -4.51
C ASN A 429 -8.07 -35.61 -3.00
N ALA A 430 -9.17 -35.00 -2.53
CA ALA A 430 -9.38 -34.73 -1.12
C ALA A 430 -9.46 -36.02 -0.30
N ILE A 431 -10.13 -37.07 -0.79
CA ILE A 431 -10.16 -38.38 -0.13
C ILE A 431 -8.74 -38.96 -0.03
N ALA A 432 -7.97 -38.96 -1.12
CA ALA A 432 -6.60 -39.48 -1.13
C ALA A 432 -5.71 -38.81 -0.07
N GLN A 433 -5.95 -37.54 0.25
CA GLN A 433 -5.25 -36.82 1.30
C GLN A 433 -5.82 -37.05 2.71
N LEU A 434 -7.14 -37.24 2.84
CA LEU A 434 -7.81 -37.40 4.14
C LEU A 434 -7.75 -38.83 4.70
N THR A 435 -7.54 -39.84 3.85
CA THR A 435 -7.29 -41.23 4.23
C THR A 435 -5.85 -41.65 3.91
N PRO A 436 -4.92 -41.57 4.88
CA PRO A 436 -3.62 -42.20 4.70
C PRO A 436 -3.78 -43.73 4.65
N ARG A 437 -3.00 -44.38 3.77
CA ARG A 437 -2.91 -45.85 3.66
C ARG A 437 -2.19 -46.46 4.86
#